data_AF-A0AAN9E2G7-F1
#
_entry.id   AF-A0AAN9E2G7-F1
#
_cell.length_a   1.000
_cell.length_b   1.000
_cell.length_c   1.000
_cell.angle_alpha   90.00
_cell.angle_beta   90.00
_cell.angle_gamma   90.00
#
_symmetry.space_group_name_H-M   'P 1'
#
loop_
_entity.id
_entity.type
_entity.pdbx_description
1 polymer ?
#
loop_
_entity_poly.entity_id
_entity_poly.type
_entity_poly.pdbx_seq_one_letter_code
_entity_poly.pdbx_strand_id
1 'polypeptide(L)'
;MKPTFHFSYAFLLSLLLNHYALSQKTCPNCGSIQVPYPLSTEPICGDPNYALHCDPHSNKLYFNTLNGSSYLVLKIMPSIQRMVIQPSPWLQGSTTSCVTQDMPICNGLWLNQSLPFKITSSNTVFLLNCSPRLLVSPLNCTSSSLCHLYLESSGHVDKKRALDCASGLIHPCCTFVAGGVPSSYKIRLHSSGCKAFRSIIHLDEDKPPSQWEEGLEIQWDPPQEPLCKTQRDCSEDSKCSSYGRCLCNEGHHWDPFAATCLRHKKKSKWKTNLVVSTVVVTLLSLAIILAIIAKSCKVSYYKVKQDKEREEHVLKSRDGEKPCRMFQLKEMKKATNGFSQERILGSGGFGEVYKGELEDGTMVAVKKARVGNLKSTQQVLNEVEILSQVNHRNLVRLLGCCAESEQPLMVYEYISNGTLYDHLHGIRCSNFLDLKTRLKVAFQTAEALAYLHSSAHTPIYHRDVKSTNILLDDEFNAKVSDFGLSRLANPGLSHVSTCAQGTLGYLDPEYYRNYQLTDKSDVYSYGVVLLELLTSKKVVDFSRDQDDVNLAIHVSQHCKNGTIMEVVDQRLLSVEGDNKMNTTIELLLELALDCLREKKGERPSMKDIVQRLLCIIRNLDHEIIV
;
A
#
# COMPACT_ATOMS: atom_id res chain seq x y z
N MET A 1 41.28 -77.37 -14.76
CA MET A 1 40.58 -76.71 -13.64
C MET A 1 40.85 -75.21 -13.72
N LYS A 2 39.86 -74.41 -14.12
CA LYS A 2 39.73 -72.97 -13.79
C LYS A 2 39.28 -72.89 -12.31
N PRO A 3 39.47 -71.79 -11.53
CA PRO A 3 39.25 -70.40 -11.96
C PRO A 3 40.13 -69.32 -11.27
N THR A 4 39.72 -68.05 -11.47
CA THR A 4 39.99 -66.77 -10.78
C THR A 4 40.64 -65.72 -11.71
N PHE A 5 40.31 -64.42 -11.74
CA PHE A 5 39.73 -63.48 -10.76
C PHE A 5 39.12 -62.23 -11.47
N HIS A 6 38.26 -61.49 -10.72
CA HIS A 6 37.91 -60.05 -10.77
C HIS A 6 36.67 -59.48 -11.52
N PHE A 7 35.62 -59.24 -10.69
CA PHE A 7 34.91 -57.98 -10.36
C PHE A 7 34.08 -57.14 -11.37
N SER A 8 32.87 -56.82 -10.89
CA SER A 8 32.11 -55.55 -10.99
C SER A 8 31.04 -55.32 -12.09
N TYR A 9 29.81 -55.15 -11.58
CA TYR A 9 28.74 -54.19 -11.93
C TYR A 9 27.81 -54.35 -13.16
N ALA A 10 26.55 -53.97 -12.86
CA ALA A 10 25.47 -53.47 -13.73
C ALA A 10 24.50 -54.54 -14.28
N PHE A 11 23.47 -54.94 -13.52
CA PHE A 11 22.17 -54.24 -13.31
C PHE A 11 21.34 -54.09 -14.60
N LEU A 12 20.43 -55.04 -14.77
CA LEU A 12 19.07 -54.93 -15.32
C LEU A 12 18.81 -53.86 -16.40
N LEU A 13 18.88 -54.31 -17.65
CA LEU A 13 18.04 -53.83 -18.74
C LEU A 13 16.64 -54.43 -18.60
N SER A 14 15.75 -53.75 -17.88
CA SER A 14 14.31 -53.75 -18.18
C SER A 14 13.68 -52.49 -17.59
N LEU A 15 12.80 -51.86 -18.36
CA LEU A 15 12.02 -50.63 -18.07
C LEU A 15 12.71 -49.28 -18.35
N LEU A 16 13.11 -49.03 -19.59
CA LEU A 16 13.18 -47.65 -20.11
C LEU A 16 12.71 -47.61 -21.57
N LEU A 17 11.41 -47.78 -21.76
CA LEU A 17 10.71 -47.24 -22.93
C LEU A 17 9.46 -46.51 -22.44
N ASN A 18 9.31 -45.28 -22.93
CA ASN A 18 8.26 -44.31 -22.71
C ASN A 18 8.31 -43.51 -21.40
N HIS A 19 8.86 -42.29 -21.45
CA HIS A 19 8.01 -41.12 -21.24
C HIS A 19 8.45 -39.96 -22.14
N TYR A 20 7.44 -39.50 -22.87
CA TYR A 20 7.45 -38.55 -23.96
C TYR A 20 7.58 -37.11 -23.48
N ALA A 21 8.05 -36.26 -24.38
CA ALA A 21 7.91 -34.81 -24.44
C ALA A 21 6.79 -34.20 -23.58
N LEU A 22 7.10 -33.14 -22.83
CA LEU A 22 6.11 -32.21 -22.30
C LEU A 22 6.42 -30.79 -22.79
N SER A 23 6.04 -30.53 -24.04
CA SER A 23 5.42 -29.25 -24.37
C SER A 23 4.27 -29.05 -23.37
N GLN A 24 4.32 -28.00 -22.55
CA GLN A 24 3.35 -27.71 -21.48
C GLN A 24 1.91 -28.01 -21.93
N LYS A 25 1.32 -29.05 -21.32
CA LYS A 25 -0.01 -29.56 -21.67
C LYS A 25 -1.09 -28.79 -20.90
N THR A 26 -2.26 -28.67 -21.51
CA THR A 26 -3.50 -28.40 -20.77
C THR A 26 -3.69 -29.43 -19.69
N CYS A 27 -4.14 -28.98 -18.54
CA CYS A 27 -4.60 -29.90 -17.52
C CYS A 27 -5.83 -30.65 -18.00
N PRO A 28 -5.98 -31.93 -17.61
CA PRO A 28 -7.23 -32.64 -17.82
C PRO A 28 -8.37 -31.90 -17.10
N ASN A 29 -9.60 -32.13 -17.55
CA ASN A 29 -10.76 -31.63 -16.84
C ASN A 29 -10.82 -32.23 -15.43
N CYS A 30 -11.23 -31.43 -14.45
CA CYS A 30 -11.56 -31.92 -13.12
C CYS A 30 -13.07 -32.09 -13.03
N GLY A 31 -13.54 -33.33 -13.18
CA GLY A 31 -14.97 -33.62 -13.34
C GLY A 31 -15.54 -32.92 -14.58
N SER A 32 -16.55 -32.06 -14.39
CA SER A 32 -17.16 -31.26 -15.47
C SER A 32 -16.46 -29.94 -15.73
N ILE A 33 -15.51 -29.53 -14.88
CA ILE A 33 -14.83 -28.23 -15.00
C ILE A 33 -13.61 -28.38 -15.90
N GLN A 34 -13.61 -27.65 -17.02
CA GLN A 34 -12.43 -27.50 -17.86
C GLN A 34 -11.41 -26.61 -17.14
N VAL A 35 -10.14 -27.05 -17.10
CA VAL A 35 -9.03 -26.31 -16.48
C VAL A 35 -8.18 -25.66 -17.58
N PRO A 36 -8.42 -24.38 -17.92
CA PRO A 36 -7.68 -23.67 -18.96
C PRO A 36 -6.29 -23.24 -18.47
N TYR A 37 -5.33 -23.18 -19.39
CA TYR A 37 -4.04 -22.53 -19.12
C TYR A 37 -4.26 -21.04 -18.72
N PRO A 38 -3.56 -20.49 -17.71
CA PRO A 38 -2.40 -21.06 -16.99
C PRO A 38 -2.71 -21.95 -15.80
N LEU A 39 -3.98 -22.15 -15.44
CA LEU A 39 -4.35 -22.91 -14.25
C LEU A 39 -3.77 -24.33 -14.30
N SER A 40 -3.25 -24.80 -13.17
CA SER A 40 -2.57 -26.08 -13.03
C SER A 40 -3.26 -26.95 -12.00
N THR A 41 -3.43 -28.24 -12.26
CA THR A 41 -3.88 -29.22 -11.23
C THR A 41 -2.78 -30.20 -10.84
N GLU A 42 -1.70 -30.27 -11.64
CA GLU A 42 -0.58 -31.18 -11.44
C GLU A 42 0.72 -30.51 -11.92
N PRO A 43 1.90 -30.90 -11.40
CA PRO A 43 3.19 -30.32 -11.80
C PRO A 43 3.50 -30.43 -13.30
N ILE A 44 2.83 -31.34 -14.01
CA ILE A 44 3.06 -31.65 -15.42
C ILE A 44 2.09 -30.92 -16.37
N CYS A 45 1.13 -30.14 -15.87
CA CYS A 45 0.17 -29.41 -16.69
C CYS A 45 -0.04 -27.99 -16.16
N GLY A 46 -0.30 -27.03 -17.05
CA GLY A 46 -0.44 -25.61 -16.65
C GLY A 46 0.86 -24.97 -16.12
N ASP A 47 0.71 -23.86 -15.39
CA ASP A 47 1.78 -23.17 -14.67
C ASP A 47 1.63 -23.42 -13.14
N PRO A 48 2.68 -23.94 -12.46
CA PRO A 48 2.64 -24.21 -11.02
C PRO A 48 2.31 -23.00 -10.13
N ASN A 49 2.54 -21.76 -10.58
CA ASN A 49 2.15 -20.56 -9.84
C ASN A 49 0.63 -20.36 -9.82
N TYR A 50 -0.12 -21.05 -10.69
CA TYR A 50 -1.57 -20.99 -10.83
C TYR A 50 -2.24 -22.29 -10.36
N ALA A 51 -1.65 -22.94 -9.35
CA ALA A 51 -2.07 -24.26 -8.90
C ALA A 51 -3.46 -24.27 -8.21
N LEU A 52 -4.26 -25.25 -8.63
CA LEU A 52 -5.52 -25.70 -8.07
C LEU A 52 -5.37 -27.18 -7.68
N HIS A 53 -6.28 -27.70 -6.87
CA HIS A 53 -6.28 -29.09 -6.43
C HIS A 53 -7.53 -29.81 -6.94
N CYS A 54 -7.36 -30.79 -7.83
CA CYS A 54 -8.46 -31.68 -8.21
C CYS A 54 -8.46 -32.90 -7.28
N ASP A 55 -9.54 -33.11 -6.53
CA ASP A 55 -9.69 -34.31 -5.71
C ASP A 55 -10.04 -35.52 -6.59
N PRO A 56 -9.19 -36.56 -6.65
CA PRO A 56 -9.40 -37.71 -7.53
C PRO A 56 -10.61 -38.57 -7.15
N HIS A 57 -11.11 -38.46 -5.90
CA HIS A 57 -12.25 -39.27 -5.45
C HIS A 57 -13.59 -38.59 -5.75
N SER A 58 -13.71 -37.30 -5.43
CA SER A 58 -14.96 -36.55 -5.67
C SER A 58 -15.04 -35.92 -7.06
N ASN A 59 -13.93 -35.89 -7.82
CA ASN A 59 -13.80 -35.16 -9.08
C ASN A 59 -14.17 -33.67 -8.95
N LYS A 60 -13.93 -33.10 -7.77
CA LYS A 60 -14.18 -31.69 -7.47
C LYS A 60 -12.88 -30.91 -7.47
N LEU A 61 -12.94 -29.70 -8.01
CA LEU A 61 -11.82 -28.79 -8.10
C LEU A 61 -11.81 -27.84 -6.91
N TYR A 62 -10.67 -27.68 -6.27
CA TYR A 62 -10.49 -26.84 -5.10
C TYR A 62 -9.38 -25.82 -5.30
N PHE A 63 -9.56 -24.66 -4.69
CA PHE A 63 -8.56 -23.61 -4.59
C PHE A 63 -7.98 -23.60 -3.18
N ASN A 64 -6.71 -23.96 -3.07
CA ASN A 64 -6.00 -23.97 -1.81
C ASN A 64 -5.47 -22.57 -1.50
N THR A 65 -5.70 -22.10 -0.29
CA THR A 65 -5.22 -20.79 0.18
C THR A 65 -4.10 -20.98 1.22
N LEU A 66 -3.55 -19.89 1.74
CA LEU A 66 -2.65 -19.95 2.89
C LEU A 66 -3.38 -20.48 4.13
N ASN A 67 -2.61 -20.95 5.11
CA ASN A 67 -3.08 -21.46 6.41
C ASN A 67 -4.00 -22.70 6.33
N GLY A 68 -3.91 -23.47 5.25
CA GLY A 68 -4.51 -24.82 5.18
C GLY A 68 -6.00 -24.87 4.83
N SER A 69 -6.64 -23.75 4.49
CA SER A 69 -8.00 -23.77 3.92
C SER A 69 -8.04 -24.07 2.44
N SER A 70 -9.12 -24.74 2.05
CA SER A 70 -9.40 -25.13 0.67
C SER A 70 -10.87 -24.83 0.36
N TYR A 71 -11.11 -24.20 -0.79
CA TYR A 71 -12.43 -23.74 -1.20
C TYR A 71 -12.83 -24.38 -2.52
N LEU A 72 -14.06 -24.87 -2.63
CA LEU A 72 -14.55 -25.50 -3.86
C LEU A 72 -14.63 -24.48 -4.99
N VAL A 73 -14.08 -24.78 -6.16
CA VAL A 73 -14.24 -23.98 -7.38
C VAL A 73 -15.57 -24.33 -8.03
N LEU A 74 -16.45 -23.35 -8.17
CA LEU A 74 -17.78 -23.50 -8.76
C LEU A 74 -17.75 -23.35 -10.29
N LYS A 75 -17.03 -22.34 -10.79
CA LYS A 75 -16.88 -22.08 -12.23
C LYS A 75 -15.59 -21.33 -12.54
N ILE A 76 -15.10 -21.50 -13.76
CA ILE A 76 -13.93 -20.81 -14.32
C ILE A 76 -14.36 -20.06 -15.58
N MET A 77 -14.04 -18.77 -15.64
CA MET A 77 -14.35 -17.83 -16.72
C MET A 77 -13.03 -17.34 -17.35
N PRO A 78 -12.41 -18.14 -18.25
CA PRO A 78 -11.07 -17.86 -18.76
C PRO A 78 -10.97 -16.56 -19.58
N SER A 79 -12.03 -16.17 -20.29
CA SER A 79 -12.06 -14.97 -21.15
C SER A 79 -11.80 -13.67 -20.38
N ILE A 80 -12.18 -13.63 -19.10
CA ILE A 80 -12.01 -12.48 -18.20
C ILE A 80 -11.03 -12.78 -17.05
N GLN A 81 -10.40 -13.96 -17.06
CA GLN A 81 -9.43 -14.43 -16.06
C GLN A 81 -10.00 -14.48 -14.63
N ARG A 82 -11.21 -15.00 -14.49
CA ARG A 82 -11.90 -15.07 -13.20
C ARG A 82 -12.40 -16.47 -12.90
N MET A 83 -12.44 -16.83 -11.63
CA MET A 83 -13.09 -18.04 -11.13
C MET A 83 -13.93 -17.68 -9.93
N VAL A 84 -14.96 -18.48 -9.68
CA VAL A 84 -15.80 -18.34 -8.49
C VAL A 84 -15.55 -19.53 -7.59
N ILE A 85 -15.24 -19.25 -6.33
CA ILE A 85 -15.11 -20.25 -5.28
C ILE A 85 -16.30 -20.17 -4.32
N GLN A 86 -16.68 -21.31 -3.76
CA GLN A 86 -17.75 -21.40 -2.77
C GLN A 86 -17.22 -20.96 -1.40
N PRO A 87 -17.89 -20.01 -0.71
CA PRO A 87 -17.57 -19.68 0.68
C PRO A 87 -17.66 -20.91 1.60
N SER A 88 -16.89 -20.89 2.69
CA SER A 88 -16.79 -22.05 3.59
C SER A 88 -18.16 -22.44 4.17
N PRO A 89 -18.47 -23.74 4.29
CA PRO A 89 -19.71 -24.19 4.93
C PRO A 89 -19.80 -23.74 6.39
N TRP A 90 -21.01 -23.79 6.94
CA TRP A 90 -21.24 -23.54 8.37
C TRP A 90 -20.64 -24.65 9.24
N LEU A 91 -20.15 -24.28 10.42
CA LEU A 91 -19.63 -25.22 11.41
C LEU A 91 -20.77 -26.08 11.98
N GLN A 92 -20.54 -27.39 12.06
CA GLN A 92 -21.43 -28.37 12.70
C GLN A 92 -21.04 -28.52 14.17
N GLY A 93 -22.01 -28.64 15.09
CA GLY A 93 -21.71 -28.95 16.51
C GLY A 93 -22.25 -27.98 17.57
N SER A 94 -23.04 -26.98 17.21
CA SER A 94 -23.91 -26.23 18.15
C SER A 94 -25.01 -25.56 17.34
N THR A 95 -26.27 -25.74 17.73
CA THR A 95 -27.46 -25.18 17.05
C THR A 95 -27.52 -23.65 17.10
N THR A 96 -26.58 -22.96 17.75
CA THR A 96 -26.62 -21.50 17.95
C THR A 96 -25.38 -20.77 17.42
N SER A 97 -24.44 -21.49 16.79
CA SER A 97 -23.19 -20.86 16.32
C SER A 97 -23.29 -20.38 14.86
N CYS A 98 -23.44 -19.06 14.68
CA CYS A 98 -23.31 -18.38 13.39
C CYS A 98 -21.81 -18.27 13.01
N VAL A 99 -21.19 -19.41 12.67
CA VAL A 99 -19.73 -19.55 12.49
C VAL A 99 -19.44 -20.44 11.28
N THR A 100 -18.51 -20.05 10.41
CA THR A 100 -18.05 -20.86 9.27
C THR A 100 -16.86 -21.74 9.65
N GLN A 101 -16.68 -22.86 8.94
CA GLN A 101 -15.66 -23.87 9.27
C GLN A 101 -14.22 -23.35 9.15
N ASP A 102 -13.99 -22.37 8.29
CA ASP A 102 -12.70 -21.72 8.10
C ASP A 102 -12.29 -20.79 9.26
N MET A 103 -13.22 -20.39 10.12
CA MET A 103 -12.89 -19.57 11.29
C MET A 103 -11.92 -20.29 12.25
N PRO A 104 -12.25 -21.46 12.83
CA PRO A 104 -11.33 -22.14 13.75
C PRO A 104 -10.10 -22.74 13.09
N ILE A 105 -10.10 -22.95 11.76
CA ILE A 105 -9.02 -23.63 11.05
C ILE A 105 -7.94 -22.64 10.59
N CYS A 106 -8.34 -21.56 9.92
CA CYS A 106 -7.42 -20.69 9.20
C CYS A 106 -7.69 -19.19 9.39
N ASN A 107 -8.68 -18.81 10.21
CA ASN A 107 -9.09 -17.43 10.45
C ASN A 107 -9.57 -16.71 9.16
N GLY A 108 -10.33 -17.44 8.32
CA GLY A 108 -10.88 -16.94 7.07
C GLY A 108 -9.98 -17.17 5.85
N LEU A 109 -10.18 -16.41 4.78
CA LEU A 109 -9.50 -16.61 3.50
C LEU A 109 -8.22 -15.77 3.41
N TRP A 110 -7.10 -16.40 3.04
CA TRP A 110 -5.78 -15.74 2.91
C TRP A 110 -5.06 -16.17 1.62
N LEU A 111 -4.96 -15.27 0.65
CA LEU A 111 -4.22 -15.49 -0.60
C LEU A 111 -2.73 -15.17 -0.42
N ASN A 112 -1.88 -15.88 -1.16
CA ASN A 112 -0.46 -15.58 -1.22
C ASN A 112 -0.20 -14.40 -2.18
N GLN A 113 0.34 -13.31 -1.65
CA GLN A 113 0.63 -12.09 -2.41
C GLN A 113 1.69 -12.27 -3.50
N SER A 114 2.50 -13.34 -3.41
CA SER A 114 3.49 -13.68 -4.44
C SER A 114 2.90 -14.53 -5.57
N LEU A 115 1.68 -15.04 -5.40
CA LEU A 115 0.95 -15.81 -6.41
C LEU A 115 -0.03 -14.89 -7.16
N PRO A 116 -0.40 -15.26 -8.40
CA PRO A 116 -1.09 -14.38 -9.33
C PRO A 116 -2.61 -14.34 -9.07
N PHE A 117 -3.08 -14.37 -7.83
CA PHE A 117 -4.51 -14.41 -7.49
C PHE A 117 -4.93 -13.25 -6.59
N LYS A 118 -6.08 -12.64 -6.88
CA LYS A 118 -6.66 -11.54 -6.10
C LYS A 118 -8.18 -11.63 -6.01
N ILE A 119 -8.72 -11.17 -4.89
CA ILE A 119 -10.17 -11.02 -4.70
C ILE A 119 -10.66 -9.82 -5.51
N THR A 120 -11.72 -10.00 -6.30
CA THR A 120 -12.26 -8.92 -7.14
C THR A 120 -13.13 -7.94 -6.35
N SER A 121 -13.27 -6.72 -6.87
CA SER A 121 -14.13 -5.69 -6.27
C SER A 121 -15.62 -5.92 -6.53
N SER A 122 -15.97 -6.86 -7.41
CA SER A 122 -17.36 -7.28 -7.70
C SER A 122 -17.99 -8.09 -6.57
N ASN A 123 -17.21 -8.53 -5.59
CA ASN A 123 -17.73 -9.21 -4.43
C ASN A 123 -18.29 -8.21 -3.42
N THR A 124 -19.48 -8.48 -2.92
CA THR A 124 -20.01 -7.92 -1.68
C THR A 124 -19.88 -8.96 -0.59
N VAL A 125 -18.96 -8.72 0.34
CA VAL A 125 -18.64 -9.68 1.42
C VAL A 125 -19.43 -9.31 2.67
N PHE A 126 -20.30 -10.22 3.09
CA PHE A 126 -21.08 -10.15 4.32
C PHE A 126 -20.28 -10.79 5.46
N LEU A 127 -20.00 -10.03 6.51
CA LEU A 127 -19.36 -10.53 7.73
C LEU A 127 -20.44 -10.73 8.79
N LEU A 128 -20.45 -11.89 9.44
CA LEU A 128 -21.52 -12.33 10.33
C LEU A 128 -20.96 -12.69 11.71
N ASN A 129 -21.81 -12.58 12.73
CA ASN A 129 -21.47 -12.85 14.13
C ASN A 129 -20.24 -12.03 14.57
N CYS A 130 -20.32 -10.73 14.34
CA CYS A 130 -19.26 -9.78 14.62
C CYS A 130 -19.43 -9.16 16.00
N SER A 131 -18.33 -9.03 16.73
CA SER A 131 -18.30 -8.20 17.94
C SER A 131 -18.47 -6.71 17.59
N PRO A 132 -19.34 -5.96 18.32
CA PRO A 132 -19.49 -4.51 18.12
C PRO A 132 -18.22 -3.69 18.32
N ARG A 133 -17.22 -4.24 19.00
CA ARG A 133 -15.97 -3.55 19.34
C ARG A 133 -14.95 -3.46 18.20
N LEU A 134 -15.18 -4.14 17.08
CA LEU A 134 -14.16 -4.30 16.01
C LEU A 134 -14.57 -3.74 14.65
N LEU A 135 -15.70 -3.03 14.57
CA LEU A 135 -16.22 -2.55 13.29
C LEU A 135 -16.24 -1.03 13.23
N VAL A 136 -15.73 -0.51 12.11
CA VAL A 136 -15.59 0.91 11.77
C VAL A 136 -16.92 1.53 11.28
N SER A 137 -17.94 0.68 11.04
CA SER A 137 -19.33 1.05 10.74
C SER A 137 -20.28 0.46 11.79
N PRO A 138 -21.38 1.15 12.16
CA PRO A 138 -22.38 0.59 13.06
C PRO A 138 -22.99 -0.67 12.44
N LEU A 139 -23.04 -1.72 13.25
CA LEU A 139 -23.69 -2.97 12.90
C LEU A 139 -25.17 -2.71 12.60
N ASN A 140 -25.61 -3.02 11.38
CA ASN A 140 -27.02 -2.97 11.06
C ASN A 140 -27.66 -4.30 11.44
N CYS A 141 -28.11 -4.42 12.69
CA CYS A 141 -28.76 -5.63 13.20
C CYS A 141 -30.30 -5.58 13.08
N THR A 142 -30.86 -4.67 12.26
CA THR A 142 -32.31 -4.64 12.01
C THR A 142 -32.74 -5.80 11.12
N SER A 143 -34.00 -6.23 11.25
CA SER A 143 -34.60 -7.21 10.35
C SER A 143 -34.64 -6.75 8.89
N SER A 144 -34.54 -5.44 8.64
CA SER A 144 -34.44 -4.84 7.31
C SER A 144 -33.02 -4.77 6.74
N SER A 145 -32.01 -5.21 7.49
CA SER A 145 -30.63 -5.22 7.00
C SER A 145 -30.42 -6.24 5.88
N LEU A 146 -29.53 -5.95 4.92
CA LEU A 146 -29.22 -6.86 3.81
C LEU A 146 -28.78 -8.26 4.29
N CYS A 147 -28.13 -8.36 5.45
CA CYS A 147 -27.71 -9.64 5.99
C CYS A 147 -28.85 -10.44 6.62
N HIS A 148 -29.81 -9.77 7.28
CA HIS A 148 -31.02 -10.43 7.74
C HIS A 148 -31.83 -10.91 6.55
N LEU A 149 -32.03 -10.05 5.55
CA LEU A 149 -32.71 -10.39 4.30
C LEU A 149 -32.01 -11.56 3.58
N TYR A 150 -30.67 -11.56 3.55
CA TYR A 150 -29.87 -12.66 3.02
C TYR A 150 -30.12 -13.97 3.79
N LEU A 151 -29.99 -13.96 5.12
CA LEU A 151 -30.20 -15.16 5.93
C LEU A 151 -31.63 -15.69 5.78
N GLU A 152 -32.63 -14.82 5.84
CA GLU A 152 -34.05 -15.19 5.84
C GLU A 152 -34.54 -15.69 4.48
N SER A 153 -34.12 -15.04 3.38
CA SER A 153 -34.79 -15.19 2.09
C SER A 153 -33.89 -15.50 0.89
N SER A 154 -32.57 -15.67 1.08
CA SER A 154 -31.67 -15.96 -0.03
C SER A 154 -31.81 -17.37 -0.63
N GLY A 155 -32.31 -18.33 0.15
CA GLY A 155 -32.32 -19.74 -0.27
C GLY A 155 -30.94 -20.40 -0.36
N HIS A 156 -29.84 -19.66 -0.15
CA HIS A 156 -28.46 -20.18 -0.12
C HIS A 156 -28.05 -20.67 1.26
N VAL A 157 -28.78 -20.24 2.30
CA VAL A 157 -28.59 -20.68 3.68
C VAL A 157 -29.76 -21.58 4.08
N ASP A 158 -29.46 -22.70 4.73
CA ASP A 158 -30.46 -23.59 5.30
C ASP A 158 -31.43 -22.80 6.22
N LYS A 159 -32.75 -22.97 6.01
CA LYS A 159 -33.77 -22.19 6.72
C LYS A 159 -33.67 -22.32 8.24
N LYS A 160 -33.32 -23.51 8.75
CA LYS A 160 -33.13 -23.72 10.19
C LYS A 160 -31.91 -22.95 10.67
N ARG A 161 -30.80 -22.99 9.93
CA ARG A 161 -29.58 -22.21 10.26
C ARG A 161 -29.82 -20.70 10.23
N ALA A 162 -30.61 -20.21 9.28
CA ALA A 162 -30.99 -18.80 9.19
C ALA A 162 -31.78 -18.35 10.43
N LEU A 163 -32.79 -19.13 10.82
CA LEU A 163 -33.58 -18.92 12.04
C LEU A 163 -32.72 -18.96 13.29
N ASP A 164 -31.81 -19.94 13.40
CA ASP A 164 -30.88 -20.06 14.54
C ASP A 164 -29.98 -18.83 14.68
N CYS A 165 -29.53 -18.26 13.56
CA CYS A 165 -28.73 -17.03 13.56
C CYS A 165 -29.57 -15.80 13.92
N ALA A 166 -30.82 -15.73 13.44
CA ALA A 166 -31.73 -14.61 13.66
C ALA A 166 -32.34 -14.58 15.07
N SER A 167 -32.57 -15.76 15.68
CA SER A 167 -33.26 -15.94 16.96
C SER A 167 -32.34 -16.11 18.17
N GLY A 168 -31.02 -16.26 17.97
CA GLY A 168 -30.06 -16.36 19.06
C GLY A 168 -29.93 -15.08 19.89
N LEU A 169 -29.39 -15.20 21.11
CA LEU A 169 -28.98 -14.07 21.99
C LEU A 169 -27.91 -13.15 21.36
N ILE A 170 -27.46 -13.48 20.16
CA ILE A 170 -26.53 -12.73 19.32
C ILE A 170 -27.33 -12.34 18.08
N HIS A 171 -27.93 -11.15 18.07
CA HIS A 171 -28.55 -10.61 16.85
C HIS A 171 -27.56 -10.72 15.69
N PRO A 172 -27.98 -11.05 14.44
CA PRO A 172 -27.12 -11.01 13.25
C PRO A 172 -26.63 -9.59 13.01
N CYS A 173 -25.63 -9.22 13.78
CA CYS A 173 -24.90 -8.01 13.62
C CYS A 173 -23.86 -8.32 12.56
N CYS A 174 -24.14 -7.78 11.38
CA CYS A 174 -23.29 -7.89 10.24
C CYS A 174 -22.82 -6.52 9.77
N THR A 175 -21.74 -6.54 9.01
CA THR A 175 -21.40 -5.46 8.09
C THR A 175 -21.18 -6.10 6.72
N PHE A 176 -21.33 -5.32 5.66
CA PHE A 176 -20.94 -5.76 4.34
C PHE A 176 -19.95 -4.78 3.74
N VAL A 177 -18.97 -5.32 3.00
CA VAL A 177 -18.03 -4.52 2.22
C VAL A 177 -18.44 -4.67 0.76
N ALA A 178 -19.11 -3.65 0.22
CA ALA A 178 -19.42 -3.54 -1.19
C ALA A 178 -18.30 -2.75 -1.90
N GLY A 179 -17.84 -3.22 -3.06
CA GLY A 179 -16.77 -2.54 -3.81
C GLY A 179 -15.42 -2.65 -3.09
N GLY A 180 -14.71 -3.75 -3.37
CA GLY A 180 -13.53 -4.16 -2.59
C GLY A 180 -12.46 -3.10 -2.31
N VAL A 181 -12.08 -2.98 -1.03
CA VAL A 181 -10.76 -2.65 -0.43
C VAL A 181 -10.86 -2.90 1.10
N PRO A 182 -9.78 -3.13 1.91
CA PRO A 182 -8.34 -3.03 1.69
C PRO A 182 -7.59 -4.32 2.10
N SER A 183 -7.69 -5.35 1.27
CA SER A 183 -6.60 -6.30 1.02
C SER A 183 -7.11 -7.22 -0.07
N SER A 184 -6.68 -7.00 -1.30
CA SER A 184 -6.97 -7.83 -2.47
C SER A 184 -6.54 -9.31 -2.31
N TYR A 185 -6.14 -9.71 -1.11
CA TYR A 185 -5.53 -10.98 -0.77
C TYR A 185 -6.05 -11.61 0.54
N LYS A 186 -7.01 -11.04 1.27
CA LYS A 186 -7.56 -11.73 2.48
C LYS A 186 -8.95 -11.25 2.91
N ILE A 187 -9.71 -12.16 3.51
CA ILE A 187 -10.94 -11.93 4.29
C ILE A 187 -10.68 -12.49 5.68
N ARG A 188 -10.60 -11.62 6.70
CA ARG A 188 -10.20 -12.01 8.05
C ARG A 188 -11.40 -12.38 8.90
N LEU A 189 -11.36 -13.57 9.50
CA LEU A 189 -12.24 -13.99 10.59
C LEU A 189 -11.43 -14.11 11.90
N HIS A 190 -12.07 -13.93 13.05
CA HIS A 190 -11.40 -14.09 14.34
C HIS A 190 -12.42 -14.33 15.46
N SER A 191 -12.00 -15.04 16.51
CA SER A 191 -12.85 -15.36 17.67
C SER A 191 -13.36 -14.12 18.42
N SER A 192 -12.56 -13.05 18.48
CA SER A 192 -12.97 -11.76 19.05
C SER A 192 -13.68 -10.83 18.07
N GLY A 193 -13.61 -11.11 16.75
CA GLY A 193 -14.15 -10.29 15.65
C GLY A 193 -15.36 -10.90 14.98
N CYS A 194 -15.36 -10.91 13.64
CA CYS A 194 -16.37 -11.61 12.84
C CYS A 194 -16.00 -13.08 12.73
N LYS A 195 -16.99 -13.95 12.97
CA LYS A 195 -16.77 -15.40 13.03
C LYS A 195 -17.24 -16.16 11.80
N ALA A 196 -17.88 -15.46 10.86
CA ALA A 196 -18.32 -16.03 9.60
C ALA A 196 -18.27 -14.98 8.49
N PHE A 197 -18.08 -15.43 7.24
CA PHE A 197 -18.36 -14.60 6.08
C PHE A 197 -19.19 -15.34 5.03
N ARG A 198 -19.93 -14.55 4.25
CA ARG A 198 -20.65 -14.94 3.03
C ARG A 198 -20.30 -13.93 1.94
N SER A 199 -20.46 -14.28 0.68
CA SER A 199 -20.09 -13.37 -0.43
C SER A 199 -21.12 -13.47 -1.54
N ILE A 200 -21.56 -12.32 -2.04
CA ILE A 200 -22.44 -12.19 -3.20
C ILE A 200 -21.67 -11.53 -4.32
N ILE A 201 -21.74 -12.11 -5.52
CA ILE A 201 -21.10 -11.55 -6.70
C ILE A 201 -22.10 -10.60 -7.39
N HIS A 202 -21.66 -9.37 -7.67
CA HIS A 202 -22.50 -8.35 -8.33
C HIS A 202 -23.84 -8.13 -7.60
N LEU A 203 -23.78 -7.83 -6.30
CA LEU A 203 -24.99 -7.57 -5.50
C LEU A 203 -25.85 -6.48 -6.17
N ASP A 204 -27.10 -6.83 -6.42
CA ASP A 204 -28.12 -5.98 -7.01
C ASP A 204 -29.25 -5.84 -5.99
N GLU A 205 -29.29 -4.69 -5.31
CA GLU A 205 -30.24 -4.43 -4.22
C GLU A 205 -31.69 -4.32 -4.72
N ASP A 206 -31.89 -4.10 -6.02
CA ASP A 206 -33.22 -4.05 -6.63
C ASP A 206 -33.83 -5.46 -6.83
N LYS A 207 -33.02 -6.52 -6.67
CA LYS A 207 -33.47 -7.91 -6.77
C LYS A 207 -33.69 -8.55 -5.40
N PRO A 208 -34.65 -9.48 -5.28
CA PRO A 208 -34.86 -10.22 -4.04
C PRO A 208 -33.62 -11.08 -3.72
N PRO A 209 -33.31 -11.31 -2.42
CA PRO A 209 -32.13 -12.08 -2.02
C PRO A 209 -32.05 -13.49 -2.60
N SER A 210 -33.20 -14.10 -2.92
CA SER A 210 -33.29 -15.42 -3.58
C SER A 210 -32.67 -15.46 -4.97
N GLN A 211 -32.44 -14.30 -5.59
CA GLN A 211 -31.83 -14.16 -6.91
C GLN A 211 -30.37 -13.71 -6.85
N TRP A 212 -29.84 -13.42 -5.66
CA TRP A 212 -28.42 -13.06 -5.51
C TRP A 212 -27.54 -14.27 -5.75
N GLU A 213 -26.40 -14.10 -6.42
CA GLU A 213 -25.48 -15.21 -6.69
C GLU A 213 -24.46 -15.34 -5.54
N GLU A 214 -24.55 -16.39 -4.71
CA GLU A 214 -23.55 -16.67 -3.69
C GLU A 214 -22.27 -17.24 -4.31
N GLY A 215 -21.15 -16.57 -4.03
CA GLY A 215 -19.84 -16.95 -4.51
C GLY A 215 -18.79 -15.90 -4.16
N LEU A 216 -17.53 -16.32 -4.12
CA LEU A 216 -16.40 -15.41 -4.01
C LEU A 216 -15.61 -15.46 -5.32
N GLU A 217 -15.61 -14.34 -6.05
CA GLU A 217 -14.92 -14.21 -7.31
C GLU A 217 -13.45 -13.83 -7.11
N ILE A 218 -12.56 -14.67 -7.65
CA ILE A 218 -11.12 -14.50 -7.65
C ILE A 218 -10.67 -14.24 -9.10
N GLN A 219 -9.88 -13.19 -9.30
CA GLN A 219 -9.20 -12.91 -10.55
C GLN A 219 -7.77 -13.41 -10.49
N TRP A 220 -7.25 -13.94 -11.60
CA TRP A 220 -5.82 -14.17 -11.75
C TRP A 220 -5.18 -13.23 -12.77
N ASP A 221 -3.90 -12.94 -12.55
CA ASP A 221 -3.12 -12.11 -13.45
C ASP A 221 -2.71 -12.88 -14.72
N PRO A 222 -2.46 -12.21 -15.85
CA PRO A 222 -2.04 -12.89 -17.07
C PRO A 222 -0.67 -13.58 -16.91
N PRO A 223 -0.49 -14.73 -17.60
CA PRO A 223 0.82 -15.37 -17.74
C PRO A 223 1.85 -14.39 -18.30
N GLN A 224 3.11 -14.55 -17.88
CA GLN A 224 4.20 -13.64 -18.23
C GLN A 224 4.65 -13.79 -19.69
N GLU A 225 4.31 -14.91 -20.34
CA GLU A 225 4.66 -15.24 -21.71
C GLU A 225 3.89 -14.36 -22.73
N PRO A 226 4.55 -13.92 -23.82
CA PRO A 226 3.95 -13.02 -24.82
C PRO A 226 2.93 -13.76 -25.68
N LEU A 227 2.01 -12.98 -26.26
CA LEU A 227 1.01 -13.49 -27.20
C LEU A 227 1.65 -13.82 -28.56
N CYS A 228 1.14 -14.84 -29.24
CA CYS A 228 1.53 -15.22 -30.58
C CYS A 228 0.30 -15.66 -31.40
N LYS A 229 0.34 -15.44 -32.71
CA LYS A 229 -0.61 -16.02 -33.67
C LYS A 229 0.06 -17.11 -34.50
N THR A 230 1.36 -16.99 -34.73
CA THR A 230 2.17 -17.95 -35.47
C THR A 230 3.52 -18.14 -34.78
N GLN A 231 4.25 -19.20 -35.16
CA GLN A 231 5.59 -19.46 -34.64
C GLN A 231 6.57 -18.30 -34.85
N ARG A 232 6.34 -17.43 -35.85
CA ARG A 232 7.18 -16.25 -36.13
C ARG A 232 7.09 -15.16 -35.07
N ASP A 233 6.04 -15.16 -34.26
CA ASP A 233 5.86 -14.20 -33.16
C ASP A 233 6.66 -14.62 -31.91
N CYS A 234 7.25 -15.82 -31.92
CA CYS A 234 7.99 -16.41 -30.82
C CYS A 234 9.50 -16.47 -31.13
N SER A 235 10.31 -16.37 -30.07
CA SER A 235 11.76 -16.61 -30.15
C SER A 235 12.08 -18.07 -30.51
N GLU A 236 13.27 -18.35 -31.05
CA GLU A 236 13.70 -19.72 -31.39
C GLU A 236 13.62 -20.69 -30.20
N ASP A 237 13.87 -20.17 -28.98
CA ASP A 237 13.82 -20.91 -27.72
C ASP A 237 12.39 -21.07 -27.17
N SER A 238 11.37 -20.71 -27.95
CA SER A 238 9.95 -20.81 -27.58
C SER A 238 9.07 -21.28 -28.74
N LYS A 239 7.93 -21.87 -28.44
CA LYS A 239 6.93 -22.30 -29.43
C LYS A 239 5.60 -21.60 -29.24
N CYS A 240 5.00 -21.18 -30.35
CA CYS A 240 3.65 -20.65 -30.32
C CYS A 240 2.66 -21.76 -30.01
N SER A 241 2.06 -21.66 -28.83
CA SER A 241 1.08 -22.61 -28.32
C SER A 241 -0.30 -22.37 -28.94
N SER A 242 -1.16 -23.39 -28.88
CA SER A 242 -2.57 -23.31 -29.31
C SER A 242 -3.38 -22.25 -28.56
N TYR A 243 -2.90 -21.77 -27.41
CA TYR A 243 -3.50 -20.66 -26.64
C TYR A 243 -3.07 -19.28 -27.14
N GLY A 244 -2.31 -19.22 -28.23
CA GLY A 244 -1.78 -17.98 -28.78
C GLY A 244 -0.76 -17.33 -27.87
N ARG A 245 0.14 -18.12 -27.27
CA ARG A 245 1.26 -17.65 -26.42
C ARG A 245 2.56 -18.39 -26.70
N CYS A 246 3.69 -17.71 -26.54
CA CYS A 246 5.02 -18.31 -26.73
C CYS A 246 5.48 -19.05 -25.46
N LEU A 247 5.40 -20.37 -25.48
CA LEU A 247 5.87 -21.21 -24.37
C LEU A 247 7.31 -21.63 -24.59
N CYS A 248 8.12 -21.64 -23.53
CA CYS A 248 9.53 -22.02 -23.65
C CYS A 248 9.72 -23.48 -24.08
N ASN A 249 10.74 -23.71 -24.90
CA ASN A 249 11.16 -25.05 -25.27
C ASN A 249 11.64 -25.84 -24.04
N GLU A 250 11.62 -27.16 -24.13
CA GLU A 250 12.07 -28.05 -23.06
C GLU A 250 13.46 -27.65 -22.54
N GLY A 251 13.61 -27.60 -21.21
CA GLY A 251 14.85 -27.18 -20.56
C GLY A 251 15.06 -25.66 -20.47
N HIS A 252 14.10 -24.85 -20.91
CA HIS A 252 14.09 -23.39 -20.76
C HIS A 252 12.93 -22.93 -19.88
N HIS A 253 13.10 -21.80 -19.20
CA HIS A 253 12.08 -21.13 -18.38
C HIS A 253 11.95 -19.68 -18.84
N TRP A 254 10.75 -19.11 -18.69
CA TRP A 254 10.49 -17.73 -19.06
C TRP A 254 11.13 -16.78 -18.04
N ASP A 255 11.95 -15.83 -18.50
CA ASP A 255 12.50 -14.77 -17.66
C ASP A 255 11.71 -13.46 -17.88
N PRO A 256 10.99 -12.95 -16.88
CA PRO A 256 10.13 -11.77 -17.03
C PRO A 256 10.92 -10.46 -17.22
N PHE A 257 12.19 -10.42 -16.83
CA PHE A 257 13.03 -9.22 -16.95
C PHE A 257 13.69 -9.10 -18.33
N ALA A 258 14.15 -10.22 -18.89
CA ALA A 258 14.72 -10.30 -20.23
C ALA A 258 13.66 -10.52 -21.32
N ALA A 259 12.41 -10.83 -20.93
CA ALA A 259 11.30 -11.16 -21.83
C ALA A 259 11.67 -12.23 -22.86
N THR A 260 12.40 -13.27 -22.42
CA THR A 260 12.88 -14.36 -23.28
C THR A 260 12.97 -15.66 -22.49
N CYS A 261 13.00 -16.78 -23.20
CA CYS A 261 13.28 -18.08 -22.62
C CYS A 261 14.77 -18.21 -22.29
N LEU A 262 15.08 -18.54 -21.03
CA LEU A 262 16.43 -18.82 -20.56
C LEU A 262 16.58 -20.30 -20.23
N ARG A 263 17.69 -20.89 -20.65
CA ARG A 263 17.99 -22.29 -20.37
C ARG A 263 18.28 -22.51 -18.89
N HIS A 264 17.77 -23.59 -18.30
CA HIS A 264 18.17 -24.00 -16.94
C HIS A 264 19.69 -24.21 -16.87
N LYS A 265 20.36 -23.51 -15.95
CA LYS A 265 21.80 -23.72 -15.68
C LYS A 265 22.00 -25.10 -15.04
N LYS A 266 22.32 -26.13 -15.84
CA LYS A 266 22.85 -27.40 -15.32
C LYS A 266 24.20 -27.13 -14.65
N LYS A 267 24.42 -27.63 -13.42
CA LYS A 267 25.78 -27.77 -12.86
C LYS A 267 26.59 -28.66 -13.81
N SER A 268 27.67 -28.08 -14.34
CA SER A 268 28.52 -28.67 -15.38
C SER A 268 29.20 -29.96 -14.90
N LYS A 269 29.08 -31.04 -15.68
CA LYS A 269 30.15 -32.02 -15.82
C LYS A 269 30.66 -31.92 -17.26
N TRP A 270 31.89 -31.44 -17.36
CA TRP A 270 32.69 -31.37 -18.58
C TRP A 270 32.94 -32.77 -19.16
N LYS A 271 32.93 -32.88 -20.49
CA LYS A 271 34.09 -33.36 -21.27
C LYS A 271 33.85 -33.28 -22.79
N THR A 272 34.80 -32.61 -23.45
CA THR A 272 35.51 -32.93 -24.73
C THR A 272 34.69 -33.23 -26.00
N ASN A 273 35.04 -32.81 -27.22
CA ASN A 273 36.15 -32.05 -27.81
C ASN A 273 35.63 -31.47 -29.14
N LEU A 274 36.14 -30.32 -29.57
CA LEU A 274 35.80 -29.76 -30.89
C LEU A 274 37.09 -29.46 -31.67
N VAL A 275 37.21 -30.04 -32.86
CA VAL A 275 38.08 -29.54 -33.92
C VAL A 275 37.15 -28.83 -34.90
N VAL A 276 37.11 -27.49 -34.87
CA VAL A 276 36.49 -26.69 -35.94
C VAL A 276 37.37 -25.49 -36.25
N SER A 277 37.55 -25.32 -37.55
CA SER A 277 38.45 -24.40 -38.26
C SER A 277 38.40 -22.95 -37.77
N THR A 278 39.58 -22.34 -37.68
CA THR A 278 39.91 -21.01 -37.14
C THR A 278 39.15 -19.84 -37.78
N VAL A 279 38.61 -20.01 -38.98
CA VAL A 279 37.93 -18.95 -39.74
C VAL A 279 36.55 -18.59 -39.18
N VAL A 280 35.86 -19.56 -38.58
CA VAL A 280 34.49 -19.36 -38.07
C VAL A 280 34.50 -18.56 -36.75
N VAL A 281 35.53 -18.77 -35.92
CA VAL A 281 35.66 -18.12 -34.62
C VAL A 281 35.93 -16.62 -34.78
N THR A 282 36.73 -16.22 -35.78
CA THR A 282 37.04 -14.81 -36.04
C THR A 282 35.87 -14.03 -36.62
N LEU A 283 35.00 -14.67 -37.40
CA LEU A 283 33.80 -14.02 -37.94
C LEU A 283 32.70 -13.89 -36.88
N LEU A 284 32.54 -14.89 -36.01
CA LEU A 284 31.58 -14.85 -34.92
C LEU A 284 31.98 -13.83 -33.84
N SER A 285 33.26 -13.70 -33.51
CA SER A 285 33.71 -12.70 -32.53
C SER A 285 33.47 -11.27 -33.02
N LEU A 286 33.71 -10.99 -34.31
CA LEU A 286 33.47 -9.69 -34.91
C LEU A 286 31.97 -9.33 -34.94
N ALA A 287 31.10 -10.31 -35.27
CA ALA A 287 29.66 -10.12 -35.27
C ALA A 287 29.09 -9.83 -33.87
N ILE A 288 29.61 -10.50 -32.83
CA ILE A 288 29.21 -10.28 -31.44
C ILE A 288 29.61 -8.87 -30.99
N ILE A 289 30.80 -8.40 -31.34
CA ILE A 289 31.26 -7.05 -30.99
C ILE A 289 30.36 -5.99 -31.65
N LEU A 290 30.03 -6.14 -32.93
CA LEU A 290 29.13 -5.23 -33.64
C LEU A 290 27.71 -5.23 -33.05
N ALA A 291 27.20 -6.39 -32.64
CA ALA A 291 25.90 -6.49 -31.99
C ALA A 291 25.86 -5.80 -30.62
N ILE A 292 26.95 -5.88 -29.83
CA ILE A 292 27.08 -5.18 -28.54
C ILE A 292 27.12 -3.66 -28.76
N ILE A 293 27.84 -3.19 -29.77
CA ILE A 293 27.91 -1.76 -30.12
C ILE A 293 26.53 -1.25 -30.58
N ALA A 294 25.83 -2.00 -31.44
CA ALA A 294 24.49 -1.62 -31.89
C ALA A 294 23.46 -1.60 -30.74
N LYS A 295 23.53 -2.57 -29.81
CA LYS A 295 22.64 -2.63 -28.64
C LYS A 295 22.90 -1.49 -27.67
N SER A 296 24.16 -1.15 -27.40
CA SER A 296 24.52 -0.01 -26.56
C SER A 296 24.11 1.34 -27.18
N CYS A 297 24.23 1.50 -28.50
CA CYS A 297 23.74 2.70 -29.20
C CYS A 297 22.21 2.81 -29.15
N LYS A 298 21.45 1.72 -29.32
CA LYS A 298 19.99 1.71 -29.18
C LYS A 298 19.53 2.08 -27.77
N VAL A 299 20.15 1.50 -26.74
CA VAL A 299 19.82 1.81 -25.34
C VAL A 299 20.10 3.28 -25.04
N SER A 300 21.23 3.83 -25.50
CA SER A 300 21.55 5.25 -25.35
C SER A 300 20.52 6.14 -26.03
N TYR A 301 20.05 5.78 -27.23
CA TYR A 301 19.04 6.54 -27.98
C TYR A 301 17.68 6.57 -27.29
N TYR A 302 17.20 5.44 -26.76
CA TYR A 302 15.92 5.38 -26.04
C TYR A 302 15.96 6.13 -24.69
N LYS A 303 17.11 6.11 -23.99
CA LYS A 303 17.29 6.85 -22.74
C LYS A 303 17.20 8.37 -22.97
N VAL A 304 17.87 8.87 -24.02
CA VAL A 304 17.82 10.29 -24.42
C VAL A 304 16.41 10.73 -24.81
N LYS A 305 15.62 9.87 -25.46
CA LYS A 305 14.22 10.21 -25.81
C LYS A 305 13.33 10.36 -24.56
N GLN A 306 13.50 9.45 -23.58
CA GLN A 306 12.71 9.47 -22.34
C GLN A 306 13.07 10.66 -21.44
N ASP A 307 14.35 11.04 -21.39
CA ASP A 307 14.80 12.21 -20.63
C ASP A 307 14.22 13.50 -21.22
N LYS A 308 14.16 13.59 -22.55
CA LYS A 308 13.59 14.75 -23.27
C LYS A 308 12.08 14.92 -23.02
N GLU A 309 11.33 13.82 -22.99
CA GLU A 309 9.88 13.84 -22.66
C GLU A 309 9.62 14.23 -21.20
N ARG A 310 10.50 13.84 -20.25
CA ARG A 310 10.42 14.25 -18.84
C ARG A 310 10.73 15.73 -18.63
N GLU A 311 11.78 16.24 -19.28
CA GLU A 311 12.11 17.67 -19.27
C GLU A 311 10.96 18.51 -19.82
N GLU A 312 10.37 18.10 -20.94
CA GLU A 312 9.27 18.82 -21.58
C GLU A 312 7.99 18.87 -20.72
N HIS A 313 7.70 17.81 -19.95
CA HIS A 313 6.59 17.79 -18.99
C HIS A 313 6.82 18.71 -17.78
N VAL A 314 8.06 18.82 -17.28
CA VAL A 314 8.41 19.75 -16.19
C VAL A 314 8.42 21.21 -16.68
N LEU A 315 8.72 21.46 -17.96
CA LEU A 315 8.70 22.81 -18.54
C LEU A 315 7.31 23.31 -18.91
N LYS A 316 6.33 22.43 -19.20
CA LYS A 316 4.98 22.80 -19.68
C LYS A 316 4.02 23.32 -18.61
N SER A 317 4.32 23.23 -17.32
CA SER A 317 3.46 23.73 -16.22
C SER A 317 3.61 25.24 -15.93
N ARG A 318 4.14 26.02 -16.87
CA ARG A 318 4.59 27.40 -16.63
C ARG A 318 3.66 28.45 -17.23
N ASP A 319 2.95 29.17 -16.39
CA ASP A 319 2.56 30.55 -16.64
C ASP A 319 2.65 31.31 -15.30
N GLY A 320 3.57 32.26 -15.16
CA GLY A 320 3.51 33.25 -14.04
C GLY A 320 4.77 33.60 -13.25
N GLU A 321 5.53 32.68 -12.64
CA GLU A 321 6.60 33.04 -11.67
C GLU A 321 7.89 32.18 -11.77
N LYS A 322 8.97 32.64 -11.10
CA LYS A 322 10.38 32.25 -11.29
C LYS A 322 10.59 30.72 -11.45
N PRO A 323 11.37 30.28 -12.45
CA PRO A 323 11.50 28.86 -12.77
C PRO A 323 12.17 28.06 -11.65
N CYS A 324 11.55 26.92 -11.30
CA CYS A 324 12.20 25.83 -10.56
C CYS A 324 13.54 25.47 -11.25
N ARG A 325 14.67 25.56 -10.52
CA ARG A 325 16.01 25.38 -11.09
C ARG A 325 16.21 23.92 -11.52
N MET A 326 16.63 23.70 -12.76
CA MET A 326 17.06 22.38 -13.21
C MET A 326 18.54 22.18 -12.86
N PHE A 327 18.81 21.24 -11.96
CA PHE A 327 20.14 20.86 -11.52
C PHE A 327 20.69 19.73 -12.39
N GLN A 328 22.00 19.72 -12.63
CA GLN A 328 22.67 18.61 -13.30
C GLN A 328 22.95 17.46 -12.31
N LEU A 329 22.95 16.22 -12.77
CA LEU A 329 23.24 15.07 -11.92
C LEU A 329 24.67 15.11 -11.37
N LYS A 330 25.61 15.66 -12.15
CA LYS A 330 27.00 15.86 -11.70
C LYS A 330 27.07 16.79 -10.49
N GLU A 331 26.29 17.87 -10.51
CA GLU A 331 26.19 18.84 -9.41
C GLU A 331 25.61 18.15 -8.16
N MET A 332 24.51 17.40 -8.31
CA MET A 332 23.88 16.68 -7.19
C MET A 332 24.77 15.59 -6.60
N LYS A 333 25.50 14.85 -7.45
CA LYS A 333 26.49 13.87 -6.99
C LYS A 333 27.61 14.53 -6.20
N LYS A 334 28.13 15.67 -6.66
CA LYS A 334 29.17 16.41 -5.94
C LYS A 334 28.64 16.91 -4.58
N ALA A 335 27.47 17.55 -4.59
CA ALA A 335 26.85 18.12 -3.39
C ALA A 335 26.58 17.07 -2.29
N THR A 336 26.18 15.86 -2.68
CA THR A 336 25.82 14.76 -1.76
C THR A 336 26.96 13.77 -1.49
N ASN A 337 28.20 14.08 -1.91
CA ASN A 337 29.33 13.16 -1.86
C ASN A 337 29.01 11.76 -2.44
N GLY A 338 28.46 11.73 -3.65
CA GLY A 338 28.06 10.52 -4.36
C GLY A 338 26.83 9.83 -3.78
N PHE A 339 25.92 10.57 -3.13
CA PHE A 339 24.80 10.02 -2.35
C PHE A 339 25.29 9.11 -1.21
N SER A 340 26.29 9.58 -0.46
CA SER A 340 26.85 8.83 0.67
C SER A 340 25.79 8.51 1.72
N GLN A 341 25.84 7.29 2.27
CA GLN A 341 24.97 6.85 3.36
C GLN A 341 25.16 7.70 4.63
N GLU A 342 26.35 8.25 4.85
CA GLU A 342 26.67 9.15 5.98
C GLU A 342 25.92 10.48 5.90
N ARG A 343 25.43 10.85 4.72
CA ARG A 343 24.68 12.09 4.49
C ARG A 343 23.16 11.87 4.50
N ILE A 344 22.67 10.69 4.87
CA ILE A 344 21.22 10.44 4.94
C ILE A 344 20.60 11.19 6.12
N LEU A 345 19.61 12.02 5.81
CA LEU A 345 18.76 12.70 6.78
C LEU A 345 17.58 11.80 7.17
N GLY A 346 16.99 11.09 6.19
CA GLY A 346 15.87 10.17 6.41
C GLY A 346 15.67 9.19 5.26
N SER A 347 15.04 8.05 5.56
CA SER A 347 14.66 7.02 4.60
C SER A 347 13.26 6.50 4.91
N GLY A 348 12.40 6.38 3.90
CA GLY A 348 11.01 5.98 4.08
C GLY A 348 10.33 5.51 2.79
N GLY A 349 9.00 5.41 2.82
CA GLY A 349 8.18 4.96 1.69
C GLY A 349 8.29 5.83 0.44
N PHE A 350 8.71 7.09 0.59
CA PHE A 350 8.83 8.08 -0.50
C PHE A 350 10.25 8.21 -1.07
N GLY A 351 11.25 7.55 -0.48
CA GLY A 351 12.64 7.71 -0.92
C GLY A 351 13.64 7.87 0.21
N GLU A 352 14.84 8.27 -0.19
CA GLU A 352 15.94 8.65 0.69
C GLU A 352 16.22 10.14 0.55
N VAL A 353 16.48 10.83 1.65
CA VAL A 353 16.80 12.27 1.65
C VAL A 353 18.24 12.44 2.14
N TYR A 354 19.05 13.14 1.35
CA TYR A 354 20.46 13.36 1.61
C TYR A 354 20.75 14.83 1.93
N LYS A 355 21.63 15.09 2.88
CA LYS A 355 22.23 16.40 3.13
C LYS A 355 23.27 16.70 2.05
N GLY A 356 23.08 17.78 1.32
CA GLY A 356 23.99 18.27 0.30
C GLY A 356 24.49 19.69 0.59
N GLU A 357 25.57 20.05 -0.08
CA GLU A 357 26.11 21.42 -0.09
C GLU A 357 26.42 21.78 -1.55
N LEU A 358 25.78 22.83 -2.06
CA LEU A 358 26.00 23.33 -3.42
C LEU A 358 27.35 24.03 -3.53
N GLU A 359 27.81 24.32 -4.75
CA GLU A 359 29.13 24.95 -4.97
C GLU A 359 29.23 26.37 -4.37
N ASP A 360 28.10 27.05 -4.19
CA ASP A 360 28.00 28.35 -3.56
C ASP A 360 27.93 28.29 -2.02
N GLY A 361 28.05 27.09 -1.44
CA GLY A 361 27.94 26.84 0.00
C GLY A 361 26.51 26.67 0.51
N THR A 362 25.49 26.75 -0.35
CA THR A 362 24.10 26.58 0.06
C THR A 362 23.84 25.15 0.52
N MET A 363 23.38 24.99 1.75
CA MET A 363 22.96 23.70 2.29
C MET A 363 21.60 23.28 1.73
N VAL A 364 21.51 22.05 1.25
CA VAL A 364 20.31 21.51 0.59
C VAL A 364 19.92 20.13 1.10
N ALA A 365 18.65 19.78 0.98
CA ALA A 365 18.15 18.43 1.16
C ALA A 365 17.76 17.84 -0.21
N VAL A 366 18.41 16.74 -0.61
CA VAL A 366 18.18 16.08 -1.90
C VAL A 366 17.37 14.82 -1.69
N LYS A 367 16.10 14.84 -2.08
CA LYS A 367 15.18 13.69 -2.03
C LYS A 367 15.31 12.87 -3.31
N LYS A 368 15.67 11.61 -3.15
CA LYS A 368 15.81 10.60 -4.21
C LYS A 368 14.73 9.55 -4.06
N ALA A 369 13.84 9.46 -5.04
CA ALA A 369 12.80 8.43 -5.06
C ALA A 369 13.40 7.01 -5.24
N ARG A 370 12.76 5.99 -4.65
CA ARG A 370 13.18 4.58 -4.82
C ARG A 370 12.89 4.07 -6.24
N VAL A 371 13.81 3.27 -6.78
CA VAL A 371 13.73 2.67 -8.12
C VAL A 371 12.61 1.61 -8.18
N GLY A 372 11.81 1.62 -9.24
CA GLY A 372 10.85 0.53 -9.56
C GLY A 372 9.39 0.76 -9.19
N ASN A 373 9.01 1.95 -8.70
CA ASN A 373 7.63 2.25 -8.34
C ASN A 373 7.03 3.32 -9.28
N LEU A 374 6.16 2.96 -10.23
CA LEU A 374 5.48 3.93 -11.12
C LEU A 374 4.73 5.03 -10.36
N LYS A 375 4.31 4.76 -9.11
CA LYS A 375 3.68 5.77 -8.24
C LYS A 375 4.65 6.87 -7.80
N SER A 376 5.97 6.61 -7.75
CA SER A 376 6.95 7.61 -7.31
C SER A 376 7.14 8.74 -8.32
N THR A 377 7.09 8.45 -9.63
CA THR A 377 7.18 9.49 -10.67
C THR A 377 5.97 10.43 -10.64
N GLN A 378 4.75 9.90 -10.46
CA GLN A 378 3.55 10.72 -10.33
C GLN A 378 3.56 11.58 -9.06
N GLN A 379 4.08 11.05 -7.94
CA GLN A 379 4.25 11.79 -6.69
C GLN A 379 5.24 12.95 -6.86
N VAL A 380 6.36 12.72 -7.56
CA VAL A 380 7.32 13.80 -7.86
C VAL A 380 6.70 14.89 -8.72
N LEU A 381 5.98 14.53 -9.80
CA LEU A 381 5.33 15.52 -10.66
C LEU A 381 4.29 16.34 -9.89
N ASN A 382 3.47 15.69 -9.08
CA ASN A 382 2.48 16.33 -8.21
C ASN A 382 3.14 17.25 -7.18
N GLU A 383 4.24 16.82 -6.56
CA GLU A 383 4.99 17.60 -5.58
C GLU A 383 5.63 18.85 -6.22
N VAL A 384 6.21 18.73 -7.42
CA VAL A 384 6.73 19.87 -8.19
C VAL A 384 5.61 20.83 -8.59
N GLU A 385 4.48 20.32 -9.08
CA GLU A 385 3.32 21.11 -9.48
C GLU A 385 2.77 21.94 -8.29
N ILE A 386 2.56 21.31 -7.14
CA ILE A 386 2.06 21.96 -5.93
C ILE A 386 3.08 22.97 -5.38
N LEU A 387 4.34 22.54 -5.19
CA LEU A 387 5.37 23.38 -4.59
C LEU A 387 5.78 24.58 -5.45
N SER A 388 5.54 24.51 -6.77
CA SER A 388 5.77 25.65 -7.66
C SER A 388 4.77 26.79 -7.49
N GLN A 389 3.60 26.53 -6.89
CA GLN A 389 2.50 27.48 -6.74
C GLN A 389 2.36 28.03 -5.31
N VAL A 390 3.23 27.59 -4.40
CA VAL A 390 3.17 27.99 -2.98
C VAL A 390 4.47 28.63 -2.53
N ASN A 391 4.35 29.70 -1.76
CA ASN A 391 5.48 30.38 -1.16
C ASN A 391 5.08 30.91 0.22
N HIS A 392 5.55 30.24 1.27
CA HIS A 392 5.20 30.57 2.64
C HIS A 392 6.37 30.23 3.59
N ARG A 393 6.64 31.10 4.57
CA ARG A 393 7.80 30.97 5.49
C ARG A 393 7.82 29.65 6.26
N ASN A 394 6.64 29.12 6.59
CA ASN A 394 6.44 27.86 7.33
C ASN A 394 6.18 26.65 6.42
N LEU A 395 6.51 26.74 5.13
CA LEU A 395 6.59 25.60 4.22
C LEU A 395 8.03 25.39 3.80
N VAL A 396 8.43 24.11 3.64
CA VAL A 396 9.76 23.80 3.09
C VAL A 396 9.79 24.16 1.60
N ARG A 397 10.74 25.01 1.23
CA ARG A 397 10.88 25.52 -0.13
C ARG A 397 11.58 24.51 -1.05
N LEU A 398 10.95 24.21 -2.19
CA LEU A 398 11.60 23.53 -3.31
C LEU A 398 12.53 24.52 -4.03
N LEU A 399 13.81 24.18 -4.12
CA LEU A 399 14.82 24.97 -4.83
C LEU A 399 14.91 24.59 -6.31
N GLY A 400 14.70 23.30 -6.60
CA GLY A 400 14.82 22.77 -7.95
C GLY A 400 14.62 21.27 -8.05
N CYS A 401 14.83 20.75 -9.26
CA CYS A 401 14.80 19.32 -9.55
C CYS A 401 15.96 18.92 -10.45
N CYS A 402 16.27 17.62 -10.52
CA CYS A 402 17.22 17.04 -11.46
C CYS A 402 16.55 15.86 -12.17
N ALA A 403 16.37 15.97 -13.49
CA ALA A 403 15.72 14.96 -14.32
C ALA A 403 16.69 13.94 -14.94
N GLU A 404 18.00 14.24 -14.97
CA GLU A 404 19.06 13.42 -15.60
C GLU A 404 19.31 12.05 -14.92
N SER A 405 18.82 11.86 -13.69
CA SER A 405 18.92 10.59 -12.97
C SER A 405 17.80 9.62 -13.36
N GLU A 406 18.04 8.32 -13.19
CA GLU A 406 17.05 7.28 -13.52
C GLU A 406 15.68 7.52 -12.84
N GLN A 407 15.71 8.05 -11.62
CA GLN A 407 14.58 8.62 -10.89
C GLN A 407 14.82 10.12 -10.67
N PRO A 408 13.82 11.00 -10.86
CA PRO A 408 13.99 12.43 -10.61
C PRO A 408 14.44 12.71 -9.17
N LEU A 409 15.32 13.70 -8.99
CA LEU A 409 15.70 14.22 -7.68
C LEU A 409 14.98 15.54 -7.43
N MET A 410 14.57 15.76 -6.18
CA MET A 410 14.02 17.03 -5.73
C MET A 410 14.99 17.66 -4.73
N VAL A 411 15.27 18.95 -4.91
CA VAL A 411 16.26 19.70 -4.13
C VAL A 411 15.53 20.75 -3.32
N TYR A 412 15.58 20.64 -2.00
CA TYR A 412 14.92 21.52 -1.05
C TYR A 412 15.93 22.33 -0.25
N GLU A 413 15.47 23.40 0.39
CA GLU A 413 16.24 24.01 1.48
C GLU A 413 16.51 22.99 2.59
N TYR A 414 17.71 23.04 3.17
CA TYR A 414 18.06 22.20 4.30
C TYR A 414 17.54 22.82 5.61
N ILE A 415 16.83 22.01 6.40
CA ILE A 415 16.32 22.40 7.72
C ILE A 415 17.12 21.63 8.79
N SER A 416 17.75 22.39 9.70
CA SER A 416 18.89 21.95 10.50
C SER A 416 18.54 21.16 11.76
N ASN A 417 17.45 21.49 12.46
CA ASN A 417 17.06 20.85 13.72
C ASN A 417 16.20 19.59 13.52
N GLY A 418 16.12 19.03 12.33
CA GLY A 418 15.43 17.76 12.09
C GLY A 418 13.91 17.84 12.24
N THR A 419 13.26 16.73 12.60
CA THR A 419 11.79 16.63 12.65
C THR A 419 11.26 16.91 14.05
N LEU A 420 10.03 17.45 14.14
CA LEU A 420 9.32 17.59 15.41
C LEU A 420 9.20 16.25 16.16
N TYR A 421 8.99 15.16 15.42
CA TYR A 421 8.95 13.80 15.98
C TYR A 421 10.24 13.45 16.74
N ASP A 422 11.41 13.79 16.20
CA ASP A 422 12.70 13.49 16.84
C ASP A 422 12.87 14.22 18.18
N HIS A 423 12.34 15.45 18.30
CA HIS A 423 12.38 16.25 19.54
C HIS A 423 11.37 15.77 20.59
N LEU A 424 10.20 15.28 20.18
CA LEU A 424 9.18 14.79 21.11
C LEU A 424 9.51 13.39 21.65
N HIS A 425 10.09 12.52 20.83
CA HIS A 425 10.30 11.10 21.15
C HIS A 425 11.76 10.72 21.43
N GLY A 426 12.69 11.68 21.41
CA GLY A 426 14.07 11.52 21.92
C GLY A 426 14.98 10.60 21.09
N ILE A 427 14.70 10.41 19.80
CA ILE A 427 15.46 9.46 18.96
C ILE A 427 16.79 10.08 18.47
N ARG A 428 16.83 11.40 18.26
CA ARG A 428 17.99 12.10 17.67
C ARG A 428 18.34 13.45 18.29
N CYS A 429 17.40 14.08 19.00
CA CYS A 429 17.59 15.41 19.60
C CYS A 429 17.35 15.33 21.11
N SER A 430 18.26 15.92 21.90
CA SER A 430 18.23 15.91 23.37
C SER A 430 17.54 17.13 23.98
N ASN A 431 17.17 18.12 23.17
CA ASN A 431 16.65 19.39 23.68
C ASN A 431 15.15 19.28 23.95
N PHE A 432 14.78 19.51 25.20
CA PHE A 432 13.39 19.59 25.61
C PHE A 432 12.73 20.83 24.98
N LEU A 433 11.61 20.65 24.29
CA LEU A 433 10.77 21.75 23.81
C LEU A 433 9.86 22.20 24.95
N ASP A 434 10.06 23.42 25.43
CA ASP A 434 9.19 24.06 26.42
C ASP A 434 7.80 24.41 25.82
N LEU A 435 6.85 24.77 26.69
CA LEU A 435 5.47 25.04 26.26
C LEU A 435 5.39 26.16 25.23
N LYS A 436 6.18 27.23 25.40
CA LYS A 436 6.22 28.38 24.50
C LYS A 436 6.69 27.99 23.11
N THR A 437 7.74 27.18 23.01
CA THR A 437 8.23 26.65 21.74
C THR A 437 7.22 25.71 21.09
N ARG A 438 6.56 24.84 21.87
CA ARG A 438 5.50 23.95 21.34
C ARG A 438 4.30 24.72 20.80
N LEU A 439 3.89 25.80 21.47
CA LEU A 439 2.82 26.68 20.99
C LEU A 439 3.22 27.44 19.72
N LYS A 440 4.47 27.93 19.64
CA LYS A 440 5.02 28.53 18.42
C LYS A 440 4.96 27.55 17.25
N VAL A 441 5.40 26.30 17.46
CA VAL A 441 5.34 25.23 16.46
C VAL A 441 3.90 24.92 16.04
N ALA A 442 2.97 24.80 17.01
CA ALA A 442 1.56 24.60 16.75
C ALA A 442 0.98 25.71 15.87
N PHE A 443 1.23 26.96 16.25
CA PHE A 443 0.75 28.15 15.55
C PHE A 443 1.30 28.24 14.12
N GLN A 444 2.62 28.13 13.95
CA GLN A 444 3.27 28.22 12.64
C GLN A 444 2.86 27.08 11.69
N THR A 445 2.64 25.87 12.23
CA THR A 445 2.08 24.75 11.46
C THR A 445 0.64 25.04 11.04
N ALA A 446 -0.17 25.63 11.92
CA ALA A 446 -1.54 26.01 11.59
C ALA A 446 -1.59 27.13 10.53
N GLU A 447 -0.70 28.12 10.60
CA GLU A 447 -0.58 29.18 9.58
C GLU A 447 -0.25 28.58 8.21
N ALA A 448 0.71 27.65 8.14
CA ALA A 448 1.06 26.94 6.91
C ALA A 448 -0.13 26.21 6.30
N LEU A 449 -0.89 25.45 7.09
CA LEU A 449 -2.05 24.71 6.60
C LEU A 449 -3.21 25.65 6.22
N ALA A 450 -3.44 26.72 6.97
CA ALA A 450 -4.44 27.74 6.62
C ALA A 450 -4.09 28.44 5.30
N TYR A 451 -2.81 28.71 5.05
CA TYR A 451 -2.33 29.22 3.78
C TYR A 451 -2.65 28.26 2.63
N LEU A 452 -2.35 26.96 2.78
CA LEU A 452 -2.64 25.95 1.76
C LEU A 452 -4.15 25.82 1.48
N HIS A 453 -4.99 25.87 2.51
CA HIS A 453 -6.44 25.65 2.38
C HIS A 453 -7.19 26.86 1.83
N SER A 454 -6.70 28.08 2.03
CA SER A 454 -7.50 29.29 1.79
C SER A 454 -6.79 30.43 1.07
N SER A 455 -5.45 30.44 1.04
CA SER A 455 -4.66 31.57 0.50
C SER A 455 -3.87 31.21 -0.76
N ALA A 456 -3.65 29.92 -1.03
CA ALA A 456 -3.13 29.45 -2.30
C ALA A 456 -4.16 29.69 -3.43
N HIS A 457 -3.67 29.86 -4.67
CA HIS A 457 -4.51 30.11 -5.84
C HIS A 457 -5.63 29.07 -6.01
N THR A 458 -5.27 27.80 -5.84
CA THR A 458 -6.20 26.68 -5.71
C THR A 458 -5.97 26.05 -4.34
N PRO A 459 -7.02 25.79 -3.54
CA PRO A 459 -6.85 25.13 -2.24
C PRO A 459 -6.10 23.81 -2.38
N ILE A 460 -5.12 23.58 -1.50
CA ILE A 460 -4.28 22.39 -1.49
C ILE A 460 -4.51 21.63 -0.19
N TYR A 461 -4.86 20.35 -0.27
CA TYR A 461 -4.95 19.45 0.86
C TYR A 461 -3.65 18.68 1.01
N HIS A 462 -2.99 18.79 2.15
CA HIS A 462 -1.67 18.22 2.40
C HIS A 462 -1.72 16.69 2.46
N ARG A 463 -2.71 16.15 3.18
CA ARG A 463 -3.09 14.72 3.31
C ARG A 463 -2.13 13.81 4.10
N ASP A 464 -0.93 14.29 4.42
CA ASP A 464 0.03 13.58 5.28
C ASP A 464 0.65 14.49 6.35
N VAL A 465 -0.19 15.26 7.05
CA VAL A 465 0.23 16.08 8.21
C VAL A 465 0.58 15.16 9.37
N LYS A 466 1.82 15.24 9.85
CA LYS A 466 2.35 14.45 10.97
C LYS A 466 3.64 15.08 11.50
N SER A 467 4.03 14.74 12.73
CA SER A 467 5.24 15.27 13.36
C SER A 467 6.55 14.93 12.63
N THR A 468 6.62 13.86 11.83
CA THR A 468 7.79 13.55 10.99
C THR A 468 7.88 14.40 9.72
N ASN A 469 6.79 15.07 9.32
CA ASN A 469 6.74 15.98 8.17
C ASN A 469 6.79 17.46 8.59
N ILE A 470 6.91 17.76 9.88
CA ILE A 470 7.12 19.10 10.42
C ILE A 470 8.58 19.20 10.84
N LEU A 471 9.36 20.00 10.13
CA LEU A 471 10.78 20.23 10.40
C LEU A 471 10.97 21.50 11.23
N LEU A 472 12.05 21.56 12.01
CA LEU A 472 12.41 22.72 12.82
C LEU A 472 13.73 23.32 12.33
N ASP A 473 13.77 24.63 12.10
CA ASP A 473 15.02 25.34 11.78
C ASP A 473 15.82 25.69 13.05
N ASP A 474 16.94 26.40 12.89
CA ASP A 474 17.87 26.75 13.98
C ASP A 474 17.19 27.54 15.11
N GLU A 475 16.18 28.36 14.79
CA GLU A 475 15.38 29.13 15.75
C GLU A 475 14.09 28.41 16.17
N PHE A 476 13.98 27.10 15.92
CA PHE A 476 12.80 26.28 16.20
C PHE A 476 11.51 26.80 15.54
N ASN A 477 11.61 27.44 14.38
CA ASN A 477 10.45 27.70 13.55
C ASN A 477 10.02 26.42 12.81
N ALA A 478 8.72 26.19 12.77
CA ALA A 478 8.13 25.05 12.08
C ALA A 478 8.06 25.28 10.56
N LYS A 479 8.43 24.24 9.81
CA LYS A 479 8.28 24.15 8.35
C LYS A 479 7.63 22.83 7.96
N VAL A 480 6.47 22.90 7.33
CA VAL A 480 5.74 21.72 6.83
C VAL A 480 6.36 21.23 5.51
N SER A 481 6.52 19.92 5.38
CA SER A 481 7.23 19.25 4.29
C SER A 481 6.47 18.03 3.75
N ASP A 482 6.96 17.48 2.63
CA ASP A 482 6.49 16.25 1.98
C ASP A 482 5.08 16.33 1.38
N PHE A 483 5.00 16.95 0.19
CA PHE A 483 3.76 17.18 -0.55
C PHE A 483 3.43 16.05 -1.54
N GLY A 484 4.12 14.90 -1.46
CA GLY A 484 3.97 13.80 -2.39
C GLY A 484 2.56 13.18 -2.43
N LEU A 485 1.79 13.30 -1.35
CA LEU A 485 0.39 12.85 -1.29
C LEU A 485 -0.64 13.96 -1.49
N SER A 486 -0.19 15.21 -1.52
CA SER A 486 -1.07 16.38 -1.54
C SER A 486 -1.93 16.43 -2.81
N ARG A 487 -3.06 17.13 -2.72
CA ARG A 487 -4.04 17.23 -3.80
C ARG A 487 -4.57 18.65 -3.90
N LEU A 488 -4.71 19.14 -5.12
CA LEU A 488 -5.47 20.35 -5.42
C LEU A 488 -6.97 20.05 -5.24
N ALA A 489 -7.70 21.00 -4.67
CA ALA A 489 -9.14 20.97 -4.63
C ALA A 489 -9.71 21.18 -6.04
N ASN A 490 -10.81 20.50 -6.35
CA ASN A 490 -11.52 20.69 -7.60
C ASN A 490 -12.48 21.88 -7.47
N PRO A 491 -12.36 22.93 -8.31
CA PRO A 491 -13.26 24.07 -8.25
C PRO A 491 -14.73 23.64 -8.35
N GLY A 492 -15.57 24.13 -7.43
CA GLY A 492 -17.01 23.85 -7.41
C GLY A 492 -17.43 22.52 -6.77
N LEU A 493 -16.48 21.68 -6.32
CA LEU A 493 -16.78 20.46 -5.56
C LEU A 493 -16.54 20.66 -4.06
N SER A 494 -17.38 20.04 -3.23
CA SER A 494 -17.26 20.09 -1.77
C SER A 494 -16.15 19.18 -1.21
N HIS A 495 -15.65 18.25 -2.02
CA HIS A 495 -14.63 17.28 -1.64
C HIS A 495 -13.91 16.72 -2.87
N VAL A 496 -12.77 16.08 -2.65
CA VAL A 496 -12.04 15.31 -3.66
C VAL A 496 -12.26 13.82 -3.39
N SER A 497 -12.94 13.12 -4.30
CA SER A 497 -13.13 11.66 -4.19
C SER A 497 -11.84 10.92 -4.58
N THR A 498 -11.18 10.31 -3.61
CA THR A 498 -9.90 9.60 -3.82
C THR A 498 -9.71 8.50 -2.79
N CYS A 499 -9.03 7.40 -3.17
CA CYS A 499 -8.66 6.32 -2.25
C CYS A 499 -7.99 6.89 -1.00
N ALA A 500 -8.29 6.37 0.19
CA ALA A 500 -7.66 6.84 1.42
C ALA A 500 -6.16 6.58 1.41
N GLN A 501 -5.36 7.63 1.61
CA GLN A 501 -3.91 7.55 1.81
C GLN A 501 -3.51 8.52 2.91
N GLY A 502 -2.47 8.17 3.66
CA GLY A 502 -1.93 8.94 4.78
C GLY A 502 -1.23 8.00 5.76
N THR A 503 -0.77 8.55 6.89
CA THR A 503 -0.06 7.78 7.91
C THR A 503 -1.04 7.25 8.97
N LEU A 504 -0.89 5.96 9.32
CA LEU A 504 -1.69 5.32 10.38
C LEU A 504 -1.55 6.11 11.70
N GLY A 505 -2.68 6.38 12.36
CA GLY A 505 -2.73 7.19 13.58
C GLY A 505 -3.11 8.66 13.35
N TYR A 506 -2.74 9.23 12.19
CA TYR A 506 -3.09 10.61 11.79
C TYR A 506 -4.24 10.67 10.79
N LEU A 507 -4.56 9.55 10.15
CA LEU A 507 -5.53 9.48 9.08
C LEU A 507 -6.94 9.80 9.57
N ASP A 508 -7.58 10.79 8.95
CA ASP A 508 -8.97 11.17 9.22
C ASP A 508 -9.91 9.96 9.03
N PRO A 509 -10.63 9.53 10.09
CA PRO A 509 -11.49 8.36 10.02
C PRO A 509 -12.71 8.57 9.12
N GLU A 510 -13.21 9.80 8.95
CA GLU A 510 -14.31 10.08 8.03
C GLU A 510 -13.83 10.02 6.58
N TYR A 511 -12.68 10.63 6.27
CA TYR A 511 -12.05 10.50 4.96
C TYR A 511 -11.73 9.04 4.62
N TYR A 512 -11.19 8.28 5.56
CA TYR A 512 -10.91 6.86 5.38
C TYR A 512 -12.17 6.05 5.04
N ARG A 513 -13.29 6.37 5.71
CA ARG A 513 -14.58 5.70 5.52
C ARG A 513 -15.26 6.07 4.20
N ASN A 514 -15.30 7.36 3.88
CA ASN A 514 -16.14 7.89 2.82
C ASN A 514 -15.36 8.12 1.51
N TYR A 515 -14.03 8.00 1.51
CA TYR A 515 -13.15 8.35 0.38
C TYR A 515 -13.28 9.81 -0.08
N GLN A 516 -13.84 10.68 0.79
CA GLN A 516 -14.05 12.10 0.53
C GLN A 516 -12.98 12.92 1.24
N LEU A 517 -11.95 13.33 0.50
CA LEU A 517 -10.90 14.19 1.03
C LEU A 517 -11.39 15.64 1.07
N THR A 518 -11.17 16.30 2.20
CA THR A 518 -11.51 17.72 2.42
C THR A 518 -10.38 18.41 3.19
N ASP A 519 -10.44 19.74 3.31
CA ASP A 519 -9.58 20.52 4.21
C ASP A 519 -9.64 20.00 5.66
N LYS A 520 -10.81 19.53 6.08
CA LYS A 520 -11.06 18.96 7.42
C LYS A 520 -10.32 17.66 7.69
N SER A 521 -9.80 16.99 6.66
CA SER A 521 -8.96 15.81 6.84
C SER A 521 -7.58 16.19 7.36
N ASP A 522 -7.01 17.29 6.88
CA ASP A 522 -5.77 17.86 7.44
C ASP A 522 -5.99 18.40 8.85
N VAL A 523 -7.18 18.97 9.13
CA VAL A 523 -7.54 19.44 10.49
C VAL A 523 -7.48 18.29 11.50
N TYR A 524 -8.01 17.12 11.14
CA TYR A 524 -7.95 15.94 12.02
C TYR A 524 -6.49 15.52 12.28
N SER A 525 -5.69 15.40 11.22
CA SER A 525 -4.28 15.05 11.34
C SER A 525 -3.49 16.07 12.17
N TYR A 526 -3.80 17.37 12.03
CA TYR A 526 -3.24 18.43 12.85
C TYR A 526 -3.66 18.32 14.33
N GLY A 527 -4.91 17.92 14.62
CA GLY A 527 -5.36 17.62 15.97
C GLY A 527 -4.52 16.53 16.66
N VAL A 528 -4.10 15.50 15.91
CA VAL A 528 -3.18 14.48 16.42
C VAL A 528 -1.80 15.07 16.72
N VAL A 529 -1.28 15.97 15.88
CA VAL A 529 -0.02 16.70 16.14
C VAL A 529 -0.11 17.55 17.40
N LEU A 530 -1.24 18.22 17.64
CA LEU A 530 -1.47 18.95 18.89
C LEU A 530 -1.41 18.02 20.11
N LEU A 531 -2.00 16.83 20.02
CA LEU A 531 -1.89 15.84 21.10
C LEU A 531 -0.45 15.35 21.31
N GLU A 532 0.32 15.14 20.25
CA GLU A 532 1.75 14.83 20.40
C GLU A 532 2.52 15.97 21.08
N LEU A 533 2.27 17.22 20.69
CA LEU A 533 2.87 18.39 21.33
C LEU A 533 2.49 18.51 22.80
N LEU A 534 1.29 18.11 23.20
CA LEU A 534 0.85 18.18 24.60
C LEU A 534 1.36 17.02 25.46
N THR A 535 1.46 15.83 24.89
CA THR A 535 1.67 14.58 25.65
C THR A 535 3.08 14.01 25.50
N SER A 536 3.81 14.36 24.44
CA SER A 536 5.06 13.70 24.02
C SER A 536 4.92 12.18 23.86
N LYS A 537 3.69 11.67 23.64
CA LYS A 537 3.39 10.24 23.53
C LYS A 537 3.31 9.81 22.07
N LYS A 538 3.76 8.58 21.78
CA LYS A 538 3.69 8.01 20.42
C LYS A 538 2.23 7.92 19.94
N VAL A 539 2.00 8.25 18.68
CA VAL A 539 0.65 8.21 18.09
C VAL A 539 0.08 6.78 18.01
N VAL A 540 0.93 5.83 17.66
CA VAL A 540 0.60 4.39 17.68
C VAL A 540 1.55 3.71 18.65
N ASP A 541 0.99 3.12 19.69
CA ASP A 541 1.76 2.54 20.79
C ASP A 541 1.18 1.21 21.26
N PHE A 542 1.79 0.11 20.82
CA PHE A 542 1.33 -1.23 21.11
C PHE A 542 1.60 -1.69 22.56
N SER A 543 2.31 -0.90 23.38
CA SER A 543 2.43 -1.18 24.81
C SER A 543 1.26 -0.68 25.64
N ARG A 544 0.36 0.13 25.07
CA ARG A 544 -0.89 0.53 25.72
C ARG A 544 -1.92 -0.59 25.64
N ASP A 545 -3.00 -0.45 26.39
CA ASP A 545 -4.15 -1.33 26.27
C ASP A 545 -4.64 -1.40 24.82
N GLN A 546 -5.20 -2.56 24.44
CA GLN A 546 -5.57 -2.84 23.04
C GLN A 546 -6.57 -1.83 22.47
N ASP A 547 -7.39 -1.23 23.33
CA ASP A 547 -8.37 -0.21 22.97
C ASP A 547 -7.77 1.22 22.92
N ASP A 548 -6.52 1.40 23.35
CA ASP A 548 -5.82 2.70 23.50
C ASP A 548 -4.53 2.83 22.69
N VAL A 549 -4.30 1.90 21.76
CA VAL A 549 -3.12 1.91 20.87
C VAL A 549 -3.01 3.23 20.11
N ASN A 550 -4.14 3.85 19.74
CA ASN A 550 -4.18 5.15 19.06
C ASN A 550 -4.23 6.30 20.09
N LEU A 551 -3.31 7.26 19.98
CA LEU A 551 -3.23 8.40 20.89
C LEU A 551 -4.52 9.25 20.97
N ALA A 552 -5.20 9.48 19.85
CA ALA A 552 -6.45 10.25 19.86
C ALA A 552 -7.54 9.52 20.66
N ILE A 553 -7.58 8.19 20.57
CA ILE A 553 -8.50 7.37 21.38
C ILE A 553 -8.09 7.42 22.85
N HIS A 554 -6.82 7.17 23.16
CA HIS A 554 -6.25 7.22 24.51
C HIS A 554 -6.61 8.53 25.23
N VAL A 555 -6.34 9.68 24.59
CA VAL A 555 -6.64 11.00 25.19
C VAL A 555 -8.14 11.23 25.32
N SER A 556 -8.95 10.79 24.34
CA SER A 556 -10.41 10.89 24.42
C SER A 556 -10.98 10.10 25.62
N GLN A 557 -10.41 8.95 25.95
CA GLN A 557 -10.81 8.17 27.14
C GLN A 557 -10.51 8.92 28.44
N HIS A 558 -9.29 9.45 28.59
CA HIS A 558 -8.93 10.26 29.76
C HIS A 558 -9.80 11.53 29.88
N CYS A 559 -10.17 12.15 28.76
CA CYS A 559 -11.11 13.27 28.75
C CYS A 559 -12.49 12.87 29.30
N LYS A 560 -13.03 11.72 28.89
CA LYS A 560 -14.32 11.21 29.38
C LYS A 560 -14.29 10.86 30.87
N ASN A 561 -13.14 10.43 31.36
CA ASN A 561 -12.95 10.03 32.77
C ASN A 561 -12.56 11.21 33.68
N GLY A 562 -12.44 12.43 33.15
CA GLY A 562 -12.05 13.61 33.91
C GLY A 562 -10.57 13.65 34.31
N THR A 563 -9.72 12.85 33.66
CA THR A 563 -8.29 12.68 33.99
C THR A 563 -7.38 13.17 32.85
N ILE A 564 -7.83 14.15 32.07
CA ILE A 564 -7.12 14.63 30.86
C ILE A 564 -5.73 15.23 31.18
N MET A 565 -5.53 15.81 32.35
CA MET A 565 -4.24 16.37 32.74
C MET A 565 -3.17 15.29 33.03
N GLU A 566 -3.57 14.05 33.29
CA GLU A 566 -2.64 12.93 33.51
C GLU A 566 -1.93 12.50 32.23
N VAL A 567 -2.49 12.80 31.05
CA VAL A 567 -1.86 12.45 29.77
C VAL A 567 -0.84 13.46 29.30
N VAL A 568 -0.87 14.68 29.86
CA VAL A 568 0.04 15.78 29.52
C VAL A 568 1.47 15.41 29.93
N ASP A 569 2.44 15.83 29.11
CA ASP A 569 3.86 15.71 29.44
C ASP A 569 4.13 16.45 30.76
N GLN A 570 4.45 15.69 31.81
CA GLN A 570 4.61 16.23 33.16
C GLN A 570 5.72 17.28 33.25
N ARG A 571 6.65 17.33 32.29
CA ARG A 571 7.68 18.37 32.19
C ARG A 571 7.12 19.72 31.74
N LEU A 572 5.93 19.76 31.15
CA LEU A 572 5.20 20.98 30.80
C LEU A 572 4.37 21.51 31.96
N LEU A 573 4.17 20.74 33.02
CA LEU A 573 3.41 21.20 34.17
C LEU A 573 4.38 21.94 35.11
N SER A 574 4.04 23.17 35.47
CA SER A 574 4.81 23.95 36.45
C SER A 574 4.67 23.34 37.84
N VAL A 575 5.70 23.50 38.67
CA VAL A 575 5.57 23.32 40.12
C VAL A 575 4.51 24.30 40.65
N GLU A 576 3.72 23.87 41.63
CA GLU A 576 2.59 24.57 42.26
C GLU A 576 2.63 26.11 42.17
N GLY A 577 1.71 26.73 41.43
CA GLY A 577 1.47 28.19 41.49
C GLY A 577 1.14 28.92 40.17
N ASP A 578 1.47 28.38 39.00
CA ASP A 578 1.20 29.06 37.72
C ASP A 578 -0.11 28.58 37.05
N ASN A 579 -1.23 29.17 37.49
CA ASN A 579 -2.56 28.87 36.95
C ASN A 579 -2.68 29.16 35.44
N LYS A 580 -1.85 30.07 34.89
CA LYS A 580 -1.93 30.45 33.46
C LYS A 580 -1.40 29.35 32.55
N MET A 581 -0.32 28.68 32.95
CA MET A 581 0.28 27.58 32.20
C MET A 581 -0.70 26.41 32.06
N ASN A 582 -1.32 26.01 33.18
CA ASN A 582 -2.32 24.94 33.18
C ASN A 582 -3.57 25.31 32.37
N THR A 583 -4.09 26.54 32.56
CA THR A 583 -5.23 27.03 31.75
C THR A 583 -4.91 26.99 30.25
N THR A 584 -3.68 27.32 29.87
CA THR A 584 -3.26 27.29 28.46
C THR A 584 -3.20 25.86 27.93
N ILE A 585 -2.66 24.92 28.71
CA ILE A 585 -2.62 23.50 28.36
C ILE A 585 -4.05 22.95 28.16
N GLU A 586 -4.98 23.29 29.06
CA GLU A 586 -6.40 22.92 28.96
C GLU A 586 -7.04 23.48 27.68
N LEU A 587 -6.87 24.77 27.39
CA LEU A 587 -7.39 25.39 26.16
C LEU A 587 -6.81 24.75 24.89
N LEU A 588 -5.53 24.36 24.92
CA LEU A 588 -4.89 23.68 23.79
C LEU A 588 -5.39 22.23 23.63
N LEU A 589 -5.64 21.53 24.73
CA LEU A 589 -6.28 20.20 24.73
C LEU A 589 -7.69 20.26 24.15
N GLU A 590 -8.50 21.23 24.58
CA GLU A 590 -9.84 21.46 24.03
C GLU A 590 -9.79 21.71 22.53
N LEU A 591 -8.87 22.57 22.07
CA LEU A 591 -8.68 22.83 20.65
C LEU A 591 -8.29 21.56 19.88
N ALA A 592 -7.41 20.72 20.44
CA ALA A 592 -7.03 19.45 19.84
C ALA A 592 -8.24 18.51 19.73
N LEU A 593 -9.07 18.41 20.77
CA LEU A 593 -10.28 17.58 20.77
C LEU A 593 -11.33 18.09 19.76
N ASP A 594 -11.46 19.40 19.59
CA ASP A 594 -12.33 19.99 18.57
C ASP A 594 -11.85 19.67 17.15
N CYS A 595 -10.53 19.61 16.93
CA CYS A 595 -9.96 19.16 15.65
C CYS A 595 -10.24 17.66 15.39
N LEU A 596 -10.35 16.86 16.46
CA LEU A 596 -10.51 15.40 16.40
C LEU A 596 -11.98 14.94 16.42
N ARG A 597 -12.95 15.86 16.30
CA ARG A 597 -14.37 15.51 16.18
C ARG A 597 -14.60 14.52 15.04
N GLU A 598 -15.48 13.56 15.27
CA GLU A 598 -15.70 12.48 14.30
C GLU A 598 -16.26 13.02 12.98
N LYS A 599 -17.24 13.93 13.05
CA LYS A 599 -17.84 14.58 11.88
C LYS A 599 -17.03 15.80 11.47
N LYS A 600 -16.65 15.86 10.19
CA LYS A 600 -15.88 16.96 9.57
C LYS A 600 -16.54 18.33 9.71
N GLY A 601 -17.88 18.39 9.71
CA GLY A 601 -18.65 19.62 9.87
C GLY A 601 -18.57 20.25 11.25
N GLU A 602 -18.19 19.47 12.27
CA GLU A 602 -18.01 19.93 13.65
C GLU A 602 -16.58 20.41 13.92
N ARG A 603 -15.63 20.06 13.04
CA ARG A 603 -14.23 20.48 13.17
C ARG A 603 -14.10 21.96 12.78
N PRO A 604 -13.26 22.75 13.46
CA PRO A 604 -12.97 24.14 13.05
C PRO A 604 -12.23 24.19 11.70
N SER A 605 -12.19 25.35 11.03
CA SER A 605 -11.28 25.53 9.89
C SER A 605 -9.86 25.81 10.39
N MET A 606 -8.84 25.59 9.56
CA MET A 606 -7.46 25.96 9.93
C MET A 606 -7.33 27.46 10.25
N LYS A 607 -8.11 28.32 9.58
CA LYS A 607 -8.16 29.76 9.90
C LYS A 607 -8.70 30.02 11.30
N ASP A 608 -9.76 29.32 11.71
CA ASP A 608 -10.31 29.43 13.07
C ASP A 608 -9.32 28.92 14.12
N ILE A 609 -8.63 27.81 13.81
CA ILE A 609 -7.57 27.25 14.65
C ILE A 609 -6.45 28.27 14.87
N VAL A 610 -5.97 28.94 13.81
CA VAL A 610 -4.96 30.00 13.91
C VAL A 610 -5.42 31.12 14.85
N GLN A 611 -6.68 31.57 14.74
CA GLN A 611 -7.23 32.60 15.63
C GLN A 611 -7.34 32.14 17.09
N ARG A 612 -7.77 30.89 17.33
CA ARG A 612 -7.83 30.32 18.68
C ARG A 612 -6.44 30.19 19.30
N LEU A 613 -5.44 29.74 18.53
CA LEU A 613 -4.04 29.67 18.99
C LEU A 613 -3.47 31.04 19.33
N LEU A 614 -3.76 32.09 18.54
CA LEU A 614 -3.35 33.46 18.88
C LEU A 614 -3.95 33.93 20.20
N CYS A 615 -5.22 33.61 20.46
CA CYS A 615 -5.86 33.91 21.74
C CYS A 615 -5.19 33.16 22.90
N ILE A 616 -4.92 31.86 22.72
CA ILE A 616 -4.24 31.02 23.71
C ILE A 616 -2.83 31.55 24.01
N ILE A 617 -2.05 31.93 22.99
CA ILE A 617 -0.69 32.47 23.15
C ILE A 617 -0.71 33.81 23.90
N ARG A 618 -1.66 34.69 23.59
CA ARG A 618 -1.83 35.97 24.30
C ARG A 618 -2.19 35.82 25.78
N ASN A 619 -2.84 34.71 26.16
CA ASN A 619 -3.12 34.42 27.58
C ASN A 619 -1.86 34.03 28.36
N LEU A 620 -0.85 33.46 27.69
CA LEU A 620 0.46 33.14 28.28
C LEU A 620 1.34 34.38 28.42
N ASP A 621 1.41 35.21 27.38
CA ASP A 621 2.31 36.36 27.32
C ASP A 621 1.55 37.67 27.02
N HIS A 622 1.57 38.63 27.95
CA HIS A 622 1.09 40.00 27.68
C HIS A 622 2.01 40.80 26.73
N GLU A 623 3.18 40.25 26.34
CA GLU A 623 4.18 40.93 25.50
C GLU A 623 4.62 40.10 24.28
N ILE A 624 3.68 39.55 23.49
CA ILE A 624 4.02 39.07 22.13
C ILE A 624 3.13 39.73 21.09
N ILE A 625 3.75 40.67 20.36
CA ILE A 625 3.36 40.99 18.98
C ILE A 625 4.04 39.91 18.13
N VAL A 626 3.23 38.98 17.61
CA VAL A 626 3.63 37.90 16.67
C VAL A 626 3.89 38.47 15.29
#